data_AF-A0AAE1LQ37-F1
#
_entry.id   AF-A0AAE1LQ37-F1
#
_cell.length_a   1.000
_cell.length_b   1.000
_cell.length_c   1.000
_cell.angle_alpha   90.00
_cell.angle_beta   90.00
_cell.angle_gamma   90.00
#
_symmetry.space_group_name_H-M   'P 1'
#
loop_
_entity.id
_entity.type
_entity.pdbx_description
1 polymer ?
#
loop_
_entity_poly.entity_id
_entity_poly.type
_entity_poly.pdbx_seq_one_letter_code
_entity_poly.pdbx_strand_id
1 'polypeptide(L)'
;MATNVKSKNYSDRERPKSIALDKFLSFSRWICIYPAYINSKKTLAQGRKIPKEKAVENPTHQEIRDVLVAAGMKVGVENKLYSREPSKELLYRGRIRVQLKNDDGTPFNPTYPTRDSLLHYLGDTIPKLKTRANKPSGSEQSQHQSNAGGKKKGKKR
;
A
#
# COMPACT_ATOMS: atom_id res chain seq x y z
N MET A 1 -1.13 62.61 -7.86
CA MET A 1 -1.56 61.49 -7.00
C MET A 1 -0.55 60.37 -7.14
N ALA A 2 0.44 60.29 -6.24
CA ALA A 2 1.50 59.27 -6.30
C ALA A 2 1.20 58.17 -5.27
N THR A 3 1.06 56.93 -5.75
CA THR A 3 0.75 55.75 -4.94
C THR A 3 1.98 55.27 -4.19
N ASN A 4 1.92 55.32 -2.86
CA ASN A 4 2.96 54.86 -1.95
C ASN A 4 2.95 53.33 -1.84
N VAL A 5 3.93 52.67 -2.46
CA VAL A 5 4.16 51.22 -2.34
C VAL A 5 4.88 50.96 -1.03
N LYS A 6 4.12 50.56 0.00
CA LYS A 6 4.64 50.18 1.31
C LYS A 6 5.47 48.90 1.18
N SER A 7 6.79 49.04 1.22
CA SER A 7 7.76 47.95 1.33
C SER A 7 7.51 47.16 2.62
N LYS A 8 6.94 45.96 2.50
CA LYS A 8 6.88 45.01 3.63
C LYS A 8 8.22 44.30 3.74
N ASN A 9 8.89 44.54 4.87
CA ASN A 9 10.13 43.89 5.29
C ASN A 9 10.02 42.36 5.19
N TYR A 10 11.06 41.73 4.63
CA TYR A 10 11.17 40.30 4.38
C TYR A 10 11.48 39.46 5.65
N SER A 11 11.55 40.11 6.82
CA SER A 11 12.04 39.50 8.06
C SER A 11 11.00 38.78 8.91
N ASP A 12 9.69 38.99 8.66
CA ASP A 12 8.59 38.40 9.46
C ASP A 12 7.81 37.32 8.69
N ARG A 13 8.53 36.36 8.10
CA ARG A 13 7.92 35.06 7.77
C ARG A 13 8.41 34.05 8.79
N GLU A 14 7.68 33.97 9.90
CA GLU A 14 7.66 32.81 10.80
C GLU A 14 7.60 31.53 9.95
N ARG A 15 8.77 30.92 9.70
CA ARG A 15 8.85 29.61 9.05
C ARG A 15 8.21 28.62 10.02
N PRO A 16 7.19 27.84 9.63
CA PRO A 16 6.68 26.78 10.49
C PRO A 16 7.73 25.67 10.57
N LYS A 17 8.70 25.82 11.48
CA LYS A 17 9.81 24.87 11.67
C LYS A 17 9.39 23.61 12.44
N SER A 18 8.20 23.58 13.03
CA SER A 18 7.75 22.51 13.93
C SER A 18 6.82 21.47 13.30
N ILE A 19 5.90 21.87 12.42
CA ILE A 19 4.85 20.96 11.92
C ILE A 19 5.40 19.83 11.03
N ALA A 20 6.45 20.10 10.24
CA ALA A 20 7.00 19.11 9.32
C ALA A 20 7.85 18.04 10.04
N LEU A 21 8.50 18.41 11.15
CA LEU A 21 9.42 17.53 11.88
C LEU A 21 8.67 16.54 12.78
N ASP A 22 7.62 17.01 13.48
CA ASP A 22 6.71 16.15 14.24
C ASP A 22 5.99 15.15 13.34
N LYS A 23 5.58 15.58 12.15
CA LYS A 23 4.89 14.71 11.19
C LYS A 23 5.78 13.57 10.70
N PHE A 24 7.07 13.83 10.46
CA PHE A 24 8.04 12.83 10.02
C PHE A 24 8.43 11.84 11.12
N LEU A 25 8.58 12.32 12.37
CA LEU A 25 8.78 11.48 13.55
C LEU A 25 7.56 10.58 13.80
N SER A 26 6.35 11.09 13.58
CA SER A 26 5.11 10.33 13.78
C SER A 26 5.05 9.09 12.88
N PHE A 27 5.43 9.22 11.61
CA PHE A 27 5.36 8.09 10.68
C PHE A 27 6.41 7.05 10.98
N SER A 28 7.59 7.38 11.52
CA SER A 28 8.65 6.40 11.81
C SER A 28 8.18 5.27 12.74
N ARG A 29 7.36 5.61 13.74
CA ARG A 29 6.82 4.66 14.73
C ARG A 29 5.66 3.81 14.20
N TRP A 30 5.06 4.19 13.07
CA TRP A 30 3.97 3.42 12.47
C TRP A 30 4.50 2.08 11.97
N ILE A 31 3.62 1.08 11.86
CA ILE A 31 4.00 -0.21 11.30
C ILE A 31 3.96 -0.16 9.76
N CYS A 32 4.77 -0.99 9.10
CA CYS A 32 4.72 -1.20 7.66
C CYS A 32 3.88 -2.44 7.33
N ILE A 33 2.98 -2.30 6.36
CA ILE A 33 2.27 -3.41 5.74
C ILE A 33 2.50 -3.33 4.22
N TYR A 34 2.99 -4.42 3.66
CA TYR A 34 3.07 -4.60 2.21
C TYR A 34 2.03 -5.62 1.76
N PRO A 35 1.49 -5.52 0.53
CA PRO A 35 0.53 -6.51 0.02
C PRO A 35 1.06 -7.95 0.03
N ALA A 36 2.37 -8.14 -0.17
CA ALA A 36 3.01 -9.45 -0.11
C ALA A 36 2.81 -10.20 1.23
N TYR A 37 2.57 -9.48 2.33
CA TYR A 37 2.43 -10.09 3.67
C TYR A 37 1.17 -10.96 3.78
N ILE A 38 0.12 -10.58 3.07
CA ILE A 38 -1.19 -11.25 3.09
C ILE A 38 -1.49 -11.98 1.78
N ASN A 39 -0.53 -12.05 0.84
CA ASN A 39 -0.74 -12.69 -0.45
C ASN A 39 -0.62 -14.22 -0.36
N SER A 40 -1.67 -14.94 -0.75
CA SER A 40 -1.74 -16.42 -0.75
C SER A 40 -0.84 -17.07 -1.81
N LYS A 41 -0.51 -16.36 -2.89
CA LYS A 41 0.38 -16.83 -3.97
C LYS A 41 1.86 -16.75 -3.58
N LYS A 42 2.21 -15.98 -2.55
CA LYS A 42 3.58 -15.86 -2.06
C LYS A 42 3.85 -16.90 -0.97
N THR A 43 5.06 -17.45 -0.94
CA THR A 43 5.53 -18.32 0.15
C THR A 43 5.99 -17.49 1.35
N LEU A 44 6.28 -18.15 2.48
CA LEU A 44 6.87 -17.48 3.65
C LEU A 44 8.23 -16.86 3.31
N ALA A 45 9.06 -17.56 2.53
CA ALA A 45 10.35 -17.05 2.07
C ALA A 45 10.18 -15.78 1.20
N GLN A 46 9.15 -15.75 0.36
CA GLN A 46 8.80 -14.61 -0.50
C GLN A 46 8.12 -13.45 0.25
N GLY A 47 7.85 -13.59 1.55
CA GLY A 47 7.41 -12.50 2.41
C GLY A 47 6.00 -12.63 2.98
N ARG A 48 5.26 -13.70 2.67
CA ARG A 48 3.97 -13.98 3.32
C ARG A 48 4.18 -14.10 4.84
N LYS A 49 3.29 -13.49 5.63
CA LYS A 49 3.36 -13.48 7.10
C LYS A 49 2.25 -14.27 7.78
N ILE A 50 1.16 -14.56 7.08
CA ILE A 50 0.01 -15.30 7.61
C ILE A 50 -0.09 -16.71 6.98
N PRO A 51 -0.82 -17.65 7.62
CA PRO A 51 -1.14 -18.95 7.04
C PRO A 51 -1.84 -18.80 5.69
N LYS A 52 -1.61 -19.74 4.78
CA LYS A 52 -2.14 -19.68 3.41
C LYS A 52 -3.68 -19.63 3.39
N GLU A 53 -4.33 -20.33 4.30
CA GLU A 53 -5.80 -20.42 4.44
C GLU A 53 -6.45 -19.08 4.77
N LYS A 54 -5.75 -18.22 5.52
CA LYS A 54 -6.22 -16.88 5.89
C LYS A 54 -5.70 -15.79 4.95
N ALA A 55 -4.90 -16.18 3.96
CA ALA A 55 -4.30 -15.27 3.01
C ALA A 55 -5.23 -15.00 1.82
N VAL A 56 -5.05 -13.84 1.20
CA VAL A 56 -5.89 -13.36 0.11
C VAL A 56 -5.12 -13.49 -1.20
N GLU A 57 -5.83 -13.84 -2.28
CA GLU A 57 -5.23 -13.88 -3.61
C GLU A 57 -5.02 -12.47 -4.17
N ASN A 58 -3.77 -12.17 -4.55
CA ASN A 58 -3.36 -10.92 -5.21
C ASN A 58 -3.98 -9.66 -4.57
N PRO A 59 -3.71 -9.40 -3.27
CA PRO A 59 -4.19 -8.21 -2.59
C PRO A 59 -3.49 -6.96 -3.13
N THR A 60 -4.21 -5.86 -3.20
CA THR A 60 -3.68 -4.55 -3.62
C THR A 60 -3.48 -3.62 -2.43
N HIS A 61 -2.60 -2.62 -2.57
CA HIS A 61 -2.42 -1.61 -1.53
C HIS A 61 -3.73 -0.84 -1.21
N GLN A 62 -4.64 -0.76 -2.18
CA GLN A 62 -5.81 0.10 -2.13
C GLN A 62 -6.89 -0.59 -1.30
N GLU A 63 -7.08 -1.89 -1.50
CA GLU A 63 -7.96 -2.71 -0.67
C GLU A 63 -7.51 -2.71 0.78
N ILE A 64 -6.20 -2.85 1.03
CA ILE A 64 -5.64 -2.78 2.39
C ILE A 64 -5.95 -1.42 3.02
N ARG A 65 -5.73 -0.33 2.29
CA ARG A 65 -6.06 1.02 2.76
C ARG A 65 -7.54 1.14 3.09
N ASP A 66 -8.42 0.75 2.18
CA ASP A 66 -9.87 0.95 2.31
C ASP A 66 -10.41 0.18 3.53
N VAL A 67 -9.95 -1.06 3.75
CA VAL A 67 -10.32 -1.88 4.91
C VAL A 67 -9.83 -1.25 6.22
N LEU A 68 -8.60 -0.73 6.25
CA LEU A 68 -8.05 -0.11 7.47
C LEU A 68 -8.70 1.23 7.79
N VAL A 69 -9.02 2.03 6.76
CA VAL A 69 -9.76 3.28 6.90
C VAL A 69 -11.17 3.01 7.39
N ALA A 70 -11.85 1.99 6.85
CA ALA A 70 -13.17 1.55 7.32
C ALA A 70 -13.13 1.04 8.77
N ALA A 71 -12.02 0.44 9.20
CA ALA A 71 -11.80 0.04 10.59
C ALA A 71 -11.41 1.20 11.53
N GLY A 72 -11.40 2.44 11.04
CA GLY A 72 -11.08 3.64 11.82
C GLY A 72 -9.59 3.81 12.14
N MET A 73 -8.70 3.08 11.46
CA MET A 73 -7.25 3.19 11.69
C MET A 73 -6.68 4.41 10.95
N LYS A 74 -5.64 5.04 11.51
CA LYS A 74 -4.86 6.06 10.78
C LYS A 74 -3.88 5.39 9.82
N VAL A 75 -4.01 5.75 8.54
CA VAL A 75 -3.30 5.12 7.43
C VAL A 75 -2.55 6.16 6.59
N GLY A 76 -1.30 5.83 6.24
CA GLY A 76 -0.48 6.56 5.27
C GLY A 76 -0.10 5.64 4.10
N VAL A 77 -0.15 6.15 2.88
CA VAL A 77 0.22 5.40 1.67
C VAL A 77 1.53 5.94 1.14
N GLU A 78 2.49 5.05 0.89
CA GLU A 78 3.77 5.40 0.31
C GLU A 78 4.04 4.59 -0.95
N ASN A 79 4.64 5.24 -1.95
CA ASN A 79 4.97 4.63 -3.23
C ASN A 79 6.31 3.83 -3.17
N LYS A 80 6.38 2.85 -2.28
CA LYS A 80 7.57 2.00 -2.04
C LYS A 80 7.32 0.55 -2.48
N LEU A 81 8.36 -0.09 -3.00
CA LEU A 81 8.33 -1.50 -3.41
C LEU A 81 8.87 -2.38 -2.28
N TYR A 82 8.28 -3.57 -2.12
CA TYR A 82 8.81 -4.57 -1.19
C TYR A 82 10.09 -5.20 -1.73
N SER A 83 11.13 -5.30 -0.90
CA SER A 83 12.47 -5.73 -1.35
C SER A 83 12.51 -7.15 -1.96
N ARG A 84 11.59 -8.04 -1.57
CA ARG A 84 11.52 -9.41 -2.11
C ARG A 84 10.49 -9.57 -3.22
N GLU A 85 9.84 -8.49 -3.65
CA GLU A 85 8.92 -8.52 -4.77
C GLU A 85 9.71 -8.46 -6.08
N PRO A 86 9.69 -9.51 -6.93
CA PRO A 86 10.41 -9.49 -8.20
C PRO A 86 9.78 -8.52 -9.22
N SER A 87 8.45 -8.38 -9.25
CA SER A 87 7.80 -7.50 -10.22
C SER A 87 7.89 -6.03 -9.80
N LYS A 88 8.21 -5.17 -10.77
CA LYS A 88 8.27 -3.71 -10.60
C LYS A 88 7.00 -2.99 -11.08
N GLU A 89 5.96 -3.75 -11.41
CA GLU A 89 4.69 -3.19 -11.85
C GLU A 89 4.05 -2.31 -10.76
N LEU A 90 3.27 -1.31 -11.20
CA LEU A 90 2.61 -0.37 -10.30
C LEU A 90 1.62 -1.06 -9.35
N LEU A 91 1.04 -2.19 -9.77
CA LEU A 91 0.07 -2.94 -8.97
C LEU A 91 0.67 -3.53 -7.69
N TYR A 92 1.95 -3.92 -7.72
CA TYR A 92 2.65 -4.50 -6.57
C TYR A 92 3.39 -3.47 -5.73
N ARG A 93 3.45 -2.23 -6.21
CA ARG A 93 4.02 -1.11 -5.47
C ARG A 93 3.00 -0.61 -4.46
N GLY A 94 3.46 -0.20 -3.28
CA GLY A 94 2.59 0.27 -2.21
C GLY A 94 3.05 -0.21 -0.84
N ARG A 95 3.41 0.74 0.01
CA ARG A 95 3.66 0.50 1.42
C ARG A 95 2.62 1.26 2.23
N ILE A 96 1.90 0.52 3.05
CA ILE A 96 0.91 1.07 3.95
C ILE A 96 1.55 1.28 5.31
N ARG A 97 1.54 2.51 5.80
CA ARG A 97 1.91 2.87 7.18
C ARG A 97 0.64 2.91 8.01
N VAL A 98 0.65 2.27 9.18
CA VAL A 98 -0.51 2.24 10.09
C VAL A 98 -0.08 2.61 11.50
N GLN A 99 -0.84 3.48 12.14
CA GLN A 99 -0.66 3.74 13.56
C GLN A 99 -1.20 2.58 14.39
N LEU A 100 -0.32 1.83 15.06
CA LEU A 100 -0.74 0.75 15.96
C LEU A 100 -0.81 1.21 17.43
N LYS A 101 0.03 2.17 17.81
CA LYS A 101 0.14 2.69 19.18
C LYS A 101 0.09 4.22 19.18
N ASN A 102 -0.42 4.77 20.28
CA ASN A 102 -0.37 6.20 20.57
C ASN A 102 1.02 6.61 21.07
N ASP A 103 1.22 7.92 21.27
CA ASP A 103 2.45 8.46 21.84
C ASP A 103 2.73 7.90 23.24
N ASP A 104 1.67 7.64 24.01
CA ASP A 104 1.72 7.06 25.36
C ASP A 104 1.95 5.53 25.39
N GLY A 105 2.11 4.90 24.22
CA GLY A 105 2.36 3.46 24.09
C GLY A 105 1.12 2.57 24.19
N THR A 106 -0.05 3.13 24.49
CA THR A 106 -1.34 2.43 24.45
C THR A 106 -1.71 2.02 23.02
N PRO A 107 -2.43 0.90 22.81
CA PRO A 107 -2.94 0.53 21.50
C PRO A 107 -3.86 1.62 20.92
N PHE A 108 -3.69 1.96 19.64
CA PHE A 108 -4.55 2.94 18.96
C PHE A 108 -6.00 2.45 18.87
N ASN A 109 -6.18 1.17 18.56
CA ASN A 109 -7.46 0.49 18.60
C ASN A 109 -7.31 -0.80 19.44
N PRO A 110 -8.05 -0.96 20.54
CA PRO A 110 -7.93 -2.13 21.41
C PRO A 110 -8.37 -3.44 20.72
N THR A 111 -9.18 -3.35 19.66
CA THR A 111 -9.61 -4.51 18.85
C THR A 111 -8.43 -5.14 18.09
N TYR A 112 -7.47 -4.30 17.67
CA TYR A 112 -6.33 -4.74 16.86
C TYR A 112 -5.02 -4.25 17.47
N PRO A 113 -4.61 -4.80 18.62
CA PRO A 113 -3.47 -4.30 19.38
C PRO A 113 -2.12 -4.70 18.78
N THR A 114 -2.09 -5.73 17.93
CA THR A 114 -0.86 -6.29 17.35
C THR A 114 -0.88 -6.22 15.83
N ARG A 115 0.32 -6.18 15.23
CA ARG A 115 0.45 -6.28 13.77
C ARG A 115 -0.23 -7.54 13.22
N ASP A 116 -0.07 -8.67 13.91
CA ASP A 116 -0.58 -9.94 13.42
C ASP A 116 -2.12 -9.98 13.48
N SER A 117 -2.75 -9.36 14.50
CA SER A 117 -4.21 -9.19 14.54
C SER A 117 -4.74 -8.39 13.35
N LEU A 118 -4.05 -7.32 12.93
CA LEU A 118 -4.40 -6.56 11.73
C LEU A 118 -4.23 -7.39 10.45
N LEU A 119 -3.17 -8.18 10.34
CA LEU A 119 -2.94 -9.01 9.15
C LEU A 119 -4.02 -10.09 8.99
N HIS A 120 -4.46 -10.69 10.09
CA HIS A 120 -5.59 -11.63 10.07
C HIS A 120 -6.90 -10.93 9.71
N TYR A 121 -7.18 -9.78 10.31
CA TYR A 121 -8.38 -9.00 9.99
C TYR A 121 -8.44 -8.61 8.50
N LEU A 122 -7.32 -8.20 7.92
CA LEU A 122 -7.19 -7.93 6.48
C LEU A 122 -7.49 -9.19 5.65
N GLY A 123 -6.93 -10.33 6.06
CA GLY A 123 -7.17 -11.64 5.45
C GLY A 123 -8.64 -11.99 5.37
N ASP A 124 -9.38 -11.76 6.45
CA ASP A 124 -10.79 -12.13 6.57
C ASP A 124 -11.74 -11.12 5.91
N THR A 125 -11.32 -9.85 5.77
CA THR A 125 -12.20 -8.75 5.34
C THR A 125 -12.05 -8.40 3.87
N ILE A 126 -10.84 -8.44 3.31
CA ILE A 126 -10.61 -8.12 1.88
C ILE A 126 -11.44 -8.99 0.93
N PRO A 127 -11.56 -10.33 1.13
CA PRO A 127 -12.39 -11.16 0.26
C PRO A 127 -13.88 -10.76 0.26
N LYS A 128 -14.35 -10.08 1.32
CA LYS A 128 -15.75 -9.65 1.47
C LYS A 128 -16.03 -8.28 0.83
N LEU A 129 -15.02 -7.62 0.27
CA LEU A 129 -15.20 -6.32 -0.38
C LEU A 129 -16.07 -6.44 -1.62
N LYS A 130 -17.04 -5.52 -1.77
CA LYS A 130 -17.90 -5.43 -2.97
C LYS A 130 -17.09 -5.25 -4.27
N THR A 131 -15.92 -4.62 -4.18
CA THR A 131 -14.99 -4.44 -5.32
C THR A 131 -14.43 -5.75 -5.85
N ARG A 132 -14.41 -6.82 -5.04
CA ARG A 132 -14.03 -8.17 -5.45
C ARG A 132 -15.20 -8.96 -6.04
N ALA A 133 -16.42 -8.72 -5.56
CA ALA A 133 -17.62 -9.43 -6.03
C ALA A 133 -17.90 -9.23 -7.53
N ASN A 134 -17.49 -8.10 -8.11
CA ASN A 134 -17.69 -7.78 -9.53
C ASN A 134 -16.48 -8.11 -10.42
N LYS A 135 -15.39 -8.67 -9.87
CA LYS A 135 -14.25 -9.13 -10.69
C LYS A 135 -14.41 -10.63 -10.90
N PRO A 136 -14.63 -11.13 -12.13
CA PRO A 136 -14.54 -12.55 -12.39
C PRO A 136 -13.15 -13.01 -11.96
N SER A 137 -13.14 -13.97 -11.03
CA SER A 137 -11.96 -14.64 -10.49
C SER A 137 -11.16 -15.26 -11.63
N GLY A 138 -10.10 -14.58 -12.11
CA GLY A 138 -9.27 -15.13 -13.18
C GLY A 138 -8.45 -14.16 -14.02
N SER A 139 -8.33 -12.87 -13.70
CA SER A 139 -7.38 -12.02 -14.44
C SER A 139 -5.95 -12.23 -13.95
N GLU A 140 -5.37 -13.39 -14.23
CA GLU A 140 -3.96 -13.47 -14.59
C GLU A 140 -3.82 -12.63 -15.86
N GLN A 141 -3.43 -11.36 -15.73
CA GLN A 141 -2.92 -10.61 -16.86
C GLN A 141 -1.48 -11.08 -17.12
N SER A 142 -1.39 -12.29 -17.67
CA SER A 142 -0.31 -12.67 -18.55
C SER A 142 -0.43 -11.80 -19.80
N GLN A 143 0.23 -10.63 -19.82
CA GLN A 143 0.48 -9.93 -21.08
C GLN A 143 1.55 -10.73 -21.86
N HIS A 144 1.11 -11.82 -22.49
CA HIS A 144 1.85 -12.44 -23.57
C HIS A 144 1.50 -11.68 -24.84
N GLN A 145 2.38 -10.77 -25.25
CA GLN A 145 2.28 -10.11 -26.55
C GLN A 145 2.75 -11.09 -27.63
N SER A 146 1.84 -11.97 -28.06
CA SER A 146 2.01 -12.78 -29.26
C SER A 146 1.70 -11.92 -30.48
N ASN A 147 2.73 -11.37 -31.11
CA ASN A 147 2.59 -10.83 -32.46
C ASN A 147 2.83 -11.97 -33.46
N ALA A 148 1.73 -12.58 -33.92
CA ALA A 148 1.73 -13.53 -35.02
C ALA A 148 1.95 -12.78 -36.34
N GLY A 149 3.04 -13.11 -37.03
CA GLY A 149 3.29 -12.69 -38.41
C GLY A 149 3.72 -13.90 -39.24
N GLY A 150 2.76 -14.74 -39.63
CA GLY A 150 3.00 -15.86 -40.53
C GLY A 150 3.32 -15.37 -41.95
N LYS A 151 4.43 -15.87 -42.51
CA LYS A 151 4.62 -15.91 -43.97
C LYS A 151 5.28 -17.24 -44.37
N LYS A 152 4.50 -18.10 -45.00
CA LYS A 152 4.92 -19.34 -45.69
C LYS A 152 5.86 -19.02 -46.85
N LYS A 153 6.99 -19.75 -46.96
CA LYS A 153 7.66 -20.22 -48.19
C LYS A 153 8.94 -20.96 -47.76
N GLY A 154 9.36 -22.14 -48.21
CA GLY A 154 8.92 -23.10 -49.19
C GLY A 154 10.07 -24.12 -49.28
N LYS A 155 9.76 -25.42 -49.26
CA LYS A 155 10.73 -26.53 -49.34
C LYS A 155 11.24 -26.67 -50.78
N LYS A 156 12.57 -26.66 -51.00
CA LYS A 156 13.18 -27.31 -52.17
C LYS A 156 14.68 -27.57 -51.99
N ARG A 157 15.00 -28.86 -52.07
CA ARG A 157 16.26 -29.54 -52.45
C ARG A 157 17.49 -29.35 -51.57
#